data_AF-A0A1N7AQX9-F1
#
_entry.id   AF-A0A1N7AQX9-F1
#
_cell.length_a   1.000
_cell.length_b   1.000
_cell.length_c   1.000
_cell.angle_alpha   90.00
_cell.angle_beta   90.00
_cell.angle_gamma   90.00
#
_symmetry.space_group_name_H-M   'P 1'
#
loop_
_entity.id
_entity.type
_entity.pdbx_description
1 polymer ?
#
loop_
_entity_poly.entity_id
_entity_poly.type
_entity_poly.pdbx_seq_one_letter_code
_entity_poly.pdbx_strand_id
1 'polypeptide(L)'
;MSDVGERTATLGAIVGAVLVVLGIGAYVLTDFASVTALIPTFFGVLIAALGAIGRDESRERGALYGIGALAVLGAVGSARAVPDIIALVSGESVDSVVATVSQGAMIVFCLVLVVGVGRYVLETR
;
A
#
# COMPACT_ATOMS: atom_id res chain seq x y z
N MET A 1 12.27 1.59 21.36
CA MET A 1 11.33 1.96 20.28
C MET A 1 10.25 2.85 20.87
N SER A 2 9.85 3.93 20.20
CA SER A 2 8.72 4.76 20.66
C SER A 2 7.39 4.05 20.39
N ASP A 3 6.35 4.31 21.21
CA ASP A 3 5.01 3.72 21.02
C ASP A 3 4.46 4.01 19.60
N VAL A 4 4.76 5.19 19.04
CA VAL A 4 4.35 5.55 17.67
C VAL A 4 5.19 4.84 16.60
N GLY A 5 6.49 4.60 16.83
CA GLY A 5 7.31 3.78 15.94
C GLY A 5 6.81 2.34 15.86
N GLU A 6 6.51 1.73 17.01
CA GLU A 6 5.97 0.36 17.09
C GLU A 6 4.62 0.22 16.40
N ARG A 7 3.71 1.18 16.62
CA ARG A 7 2.41 1.24 15.95
C ARG A 7 2.56 1.39 14.45
N THR A 8 3.46 2.26 13.99
CA THR A 8 3.66 2.51 12.56
C THR A 8 4.27 1.29 11.87
N ALA A 9 5.24 0.61 12.50
CA ALA A 9 5.80 -0.64 11.98
C ALA A 9 4.74 -1.75 11.92
N THR A 10 3.88 -1.84 12.95
CA THR A 10 2.78 -2.80 12.98
C THR A 10 1.73 -2.51 11.92
N LEU A 11 1.35 -1.25 11.72
CA LEU A 11 0.48 -0.83 10.63
C LEU A 11 1.08 -1.19 9.28
N GLY A 12 2.37 -0.92 9.06
CA GLY A 12 3.08 -1.33 7.84
C GLY A 12 2.97 -2.83 7.59
N ALA A 13 3.27 -3.66 8.60
CA ALA A 13 3.18 -5.11 8.48
C ALA A 13 1.76 -5.60 8.11
N ILE A 14 0.74 -5.09 8.81
CA ILE A 14 -0.66 -5.48 8.60
C ILE A 14 -1.15 -5.01 7.23
N VAL A 15 -0.96 -3.73 6.90
CA VAL A 15 -1.39 -3.16 5.61
C VAL A 15 -0.67 -3.85 4.45
N GLY A 16 0.64 -4.10 4.59
CA GLY A 16 1.41 -4.84 3.60
C GLY A 16 0.83 -6.23 3.35
N ALA A 17 0.53 -6.99 4.41
CA ALA A 17 -0.09 -8.30 4.29
C ALA A 17 -1.48 -8.25 3.63
N VAL A 18 -2.30 -7.24 3.99
CA VAL A 18 -3.61 -7.03 3.37
C VAL A 18 -3.48 -6.75 1.87
N LEU A 19 -2.52 -5.91 1.46
CA LEU A 19 -2.27 -5.62 0.05
C LEU A 19 -1.81 -6.85 -0.74
N VAL A 20 -1.02 -7.73 -0.13
CA VAL A 20 -0.63 -9.03 -0.71
C VAL A 20 -1.85 -9.90 -0.98
N VAL A 21 -2.71 -10.08 0.03
CA VAL A 21 -3.91 -10.91 -0.10
C VAL A 21 -4.87 -10.29 -1.12
N LEU A 22 -5.05 -8.96 -1.10
CA LEU A 22 -5.89 -8.23 -2.03
C LEU A 22 -5.44 -8.44 -3.49
N GLY A 23 -4.15 -8.22 -3.78
CA GLY A 23 -3.65 -8.31 -5.15
C GLY A 23 -3.64 -9.74 -5.70
N ILE A 24 -3.26 -10.72 -4.87
CA ILE A 24 -3.34 -12.15 -5.25
C ILE A 24 -4.80 -12.55 -5.46
N GLY A 25 -5.70 -12.17 -4.54
CA GLY A 25 -7.12 -12.46 -4.66
C GLY A 25 -7.71 -11.87 -5.93
N ALA A 26 -7.44 -10.60 -6.22
CA ALA A 26 -7.88 -9.93 -7.45
C ALA A 26 -7.37 -10.61 -8.73
N TYR A 27 -6.13 -11.10 -8.73
CA TYR A 27 -5.55 -11.82 -9.85
C TYR A 27 -6.23 -13.19 -10.09
N VAL A 28 -6.49 -13.93 -9.01
CA VAL A 28 -7.20 -15.22 -9.09
C VAL A 28 -8.66 -15.02 -9.51
N LEU A 29 -9.34 -13.99 -8.99
CA LEU A 29 -10.74 -13.68 -9.33
C LEU A 29 -10.93 -13.29 -10.80
N THR A 30 -9.87 -12.86 -11.48
CA THR A 30 -9.90 -12.52 -12.91
C THR A 30 -9.45 -13.67 -13.80
N ASP A 31 -9.39 -14.91 -13.28
CA ASP A 31 -8.83 -16.07 -13.98
C ASP A 31 -7.45 -15.78 -14.57
N PHE A 32 -6.63 -15.02 -13.83
CA PHE A 32 -5.29 -14.60 -14.22
C PHE A 32 -5.22 -13.66 -15.45
N ALA A 33 -6.35 -13.06 -15.84
CA ALA A 33 -6.40 -12.15 -16.98
C ALA A 33 -5.77 -10.78 -16.69
N SER A 34 -5.73 -10.33 -15.43
CA SER A 34 -5.32 -8.97 -15.08
C SER A 34 -4.04 -8.93 -14.24
N VAL A 35 -2.88 -9.02 -14.91
CA VAL A 35 -1.56 -8.96 -14.26
C VAL A 35 -1.34 -7.64 -13.50
N THR A 36 -1.94 -6.54 -13.96
CA THR A 36 -1.87 -5.24 -13.27
C THR A 36 -2.55 -5.26 -11.90
N ALA A 37 -3.45 -6.20 -11.63
CA ALA A 37 -4.06 -6.38 -10.31
C ALA A 37 -3.08 -6.92 -9.26
N LEU A 38 -1.88 -7.40 -9.66
CA LEU A 38 -0.82 -7.83 -8.75
C LEU A 38 0.08 -6.69 -8.24
N ILE A 39 -0.05 -5.47 -8.77
CA ILE A 39 0.75 -4.32 -8.30
C ILE A 39 0.65 -4.11 -6.78
N PRO A 40 -0.56 -4.16 -6.16
CA PRO A 40 -0.70 -4.13 -4.71
C PRO A 40 0.12 -5.21 -4.00
N THR A 41 0.25 -6.40 -4.59
CA THR A 41 1.04 -7.50 -4.00
C THR A 41 2.51 -7.15 -3.90
N PHE A 42 3.12 -6.61 -4.95
CA PHE A 42 4.54 -6.25 -4.94
C PHE A 42 4.85 -5.21 -3.87
N PHE A 43 4.04 -4.16 -3.79
CA PHE A 43 4.19 -3.15 -2.74
C PHE A 43 3.90 -3.71 -1.36
N GLY A 44 2.86 -4.54 -1.25
CA GLY A 44 2.47 -5.19 -0.01
C GLY A 44 3.60 -6.04 0.59
N VAL A 45 4.30 -6.84 -0.23
CA VAL A 45 5.46 -7.63 0.21
C VAL A 45 6.56 -6.73 0.76
N LEU A 46 6.95 -5.68 0.03
CA LEU A 46 8.02 -4.78 0.44
C LEU A 46 7.67 -4.04 1.73
N ILE A 47 6.44 -3.52 1.83
CA ILE A 47 5.94 -2.81 3.01
C ILE A 47 5.84 -3.75 4.21
N ALA A 48 5.35 -4.98 4.01
CA ALA A 48 5.25 -5.97 5.08
C ALA A 48 6.65 -6.35 5.62
N ALA A 49 7.61 -6.56 4.73
CA ALA A 49 8.99 -6.85 5.10
C ALA A 49 9.61 -5.69 5.90
N LEU A 50 9.44 -4.44 5.45
CA LEU A 50 9.90 -3.28 6.22
C LEU A 50 9.17 -3.13 7.55
N GLY A 51 7.86 -3.44 7.62
CA GLY A 51 7.11 -3.42 8.88
C GLY A 51 7.59 -4.48 9.89
N ALA A 52 8.09 -5.62 9.40
CA ALA A 52 8.75 -6.61 10.24
C ALA A 52 10.14 -6.13 10.70
N ILE A 53 10.95 -5.60 9.78
CA ILE A 53 12.29 -5.09 10.09
C ILE A 53 12.24 -3.88 11.04
N GLY A 54 11.24 -3.02 10.90
CA GLY A 54 11.09 -1.79 11.69
C GLY A 54 10.75 -2.02 13.16
N ARG A 55 10.52 -3.28 13.58
CA ARG A 55 10.40 -3.65 14.99
C ARG A 55 11.75 -3.77 15.70
N ASP A 56 12.84 -3.89 14.93
CA ASP A 56 14.20 -3.83 15.46
C ASP A 56 14.59 -2.36 15.69
N GLU A 57 14.89 -2.02 16.93
CA GLU A 57 15.24 -0.66 17.36
C GLU A 57 16.46 -0.10 16.60
N SER A 58 17.39 -0.95 16.17
CA SER A 58 18.56 -0.53 15.40
C SER A 58 18.23 -0.13 13.95
N ARG A 59 17.11 -0.60 13.41
CA ARG A 59 16.69 -0.40 12.01
C ARG A 59 15.37 0.35 11.87
N GLU A 60 14.71 0.67 12.99
CA GLU A 60 13.40 1.32 13.08
C GLU A 60 13.26 2.50 12.11
N ARG A 61 14.13 3.51 12.24
CA ARG A 61 14.06 4.73 11.41
C ARG A 61 14.15 4.44 9.92
N GLY A 62 15.13 3.63 9.51
CA GLY A 62 15.34 3.29 8.11
C GLY A 62 14.15 2.53 7.53
N ALA A 63 13.58 1.59 8.29
CA ALA A 63 12.41 0.83 7.90
C ALA A 63 11.16 1.72 7.79
N LEU A 64 10.91 2.60 8.75
CA LEU A 64 9.75 3.50 8.75
C LEU A 64 9.83 4.53 7.61
N TYR A 65 11.01 5.11 7.34
CA TYR A 65 11.19 5.96 6.16
C TYR A 65 11.00 5.19 4.86
N GLY A 66 11.47 3.94 4.79
CA GLY A 66 11.24 3.06 3.65
C GLY A 66 9.75 2.77 3.41
N ILE A 67 8.99 2.50 4.48
CA ILE A 67 7.52 2.34 4.41
C ILE A 67 6.89 3.62 3.86
N GLY A 68 7.28 4.79 4.38
CA GLY A 68 6.78 6.08 3.91
C GLY A 68 7.08 6.32 2.42
N ALA A 69 8.32 6.07 2.00
CA ALA A 69 8.74 6.21 0.61
C ALA A 69 7.95 5.28 -0.33
N LEU A 70 7.82 4.01 0.02
CA LEU A 70 7.03 3.05 -0.76
C LEU A 70 5.55 3.40 -0.76
N ALA A 71 5.00 3.91 0.34
CA ALA A 71 3.62 4.33 0.41
C ALA A 71 3.35 5.54 -0.52
N VAL A 72 4.25 6.53 -0.54
CA VAL A 72 4.15 7.66 -1.49
C VAL A 72 4.26 7.15 -2.93
N LEU A 73 5.26 6.32 -3.24
CA LEU A 73 5.41 5.74 -4.58
C LEU A 73 4.21 4.89 -4.98
N GLY A 74 3.62 4.15 -4.05
CA GLY A 74 2.45 3.32 -4.29
C GLY A 74 1.20 4.13 -4.58
N ALA A 75 0.97 5.21 -3.83
CA ALA A 75 -0.13 6.14 -4.07
C ALA A 75 0.03 6.86 -5.42
N VAL A 76 1.22 7.41 -5.71
CA VAL A 76 1.49 8.12 -6.97
C VAL A 76 1.50 7.16 -8.15
N GLY A 77 2.11 5.99 -8.03
CA GLY A 77 2.17 4.98 -9.08
C GLY A 77 0.79 4.39 -9.42
N SER A 78 -0.11 4.35 -8.45
CA SER A 78 -1.50 3.93 -8.65
C SER A 78 -2.42 5.07 -9.08
N ALA A 79 -1.97 6.33 -9.04
CA ALA A 79 -2.77 7.48 -9.45
C ALA A 79 -3.22 7.42 -10.93
N ARG A 80 -2.53 6.63 -11.75
CA ARG A 80 -2.97 6.32 -13.12
C ARG A 80 -4.34 5.63 -13.20
N ALA A 81 -4.80 4.99 -12.13
CA ALA A 81 -6.13 4.40 -12.06
C ALA A 81 -7.23 5.43 -11.78
N VAL A 82 -6.89 6.68 -11.43
CA VAL A 82 -7.88 7.71 -11.07
C VAL A 82 -8.87 8.00 -12.21
N PRO A 83 -8.44 8.19 -13.48
CA PRO A 83 -9.38 8.33 -14.59
C PRO A 83 -10.32 7.13 -14.72
N ASP A 84 -9.80 5.91 -14.62
CA ASP A 84 -10.60 4.68 -14.69
C ASP A 84 -11.58 4.57 -13.52
N ILE A 85 -11.20 5.01 -12.32
CA ILE A 85 -12.10 5.07 -11.16
C ILE A 85 -13.26 6.04 -11.44
N ILE A 86 -12.98 7.21 -12.02
CA ILE A 86 -14.00 8.20 -12.37
C ILE A 86 -14.93 7.66 -13.46
N ALA A 87 -14.37 7.05 -14.50
CA ALA A 87 -15.12 6.42 -15.58
C ALA A 87 -16.05 5.32 -15.03
N LEU A 88 -15.53 4.45 -14.16
CA LEU A 88 -16.30 3.38 -13.54
C LEU A 88 -17.47 3.90 -12.69
N VAL A 89 -17.27 4.96 -11.91
CA VAL A 89 -18.35 5.58 -11.12
C VAL A 89 -19.36 6.31 -12.01
N SER A 90 -18.93 6.79 -13.17
CA SER A 90 -19.80 7.43 -14.17
C SER A 90 -20.59 6.43 -15.02
N GLY A 91 -20.37 5.12 -14.84
CA GLY A 91 -21.02 4.07 -15.60
C GLY A 91 -20.39 3.78 -16.96
N GLU A 92 -19.18 4.30 -17.21
CA GLU A 92 -18.41 4.04 -18.42
C GLU A 92 -17.66 2.70 -18.34
N SER A 93 -17.33 2.15 -19.51
CA SER A 93 -16.53 0.92 -19.61
C SER A 93 -15.05 1.21 -19.35
N VAL A 94 -14.41 0.37 -18.54
CA VAL A 94 -12.97 0.39 -18.28
C VAL A 94 -12.33 -0.94 -18.68
N ASP A 95 -11.04 -0.92 -19.01
CA ASP A 95 -10.31 -2.11 -19.50
C ASP A 95 -10.30 -3.26 -18.48
N SER A 96 -10.18 -2.94 -17.18
CA SER A 96 -10.24 -3.93 -16.10
C SER A 96 -10.76 -3.33 -14.81
N VAL A 97 -12.06 -3.54 -14.56
CA VAL A 97 -12.73 -3.12 -13.33
C VAL A 97 -11.98 -3.60 -12.08
N VAL A 98 -11.51 -4.85 -12.09
CA VAL A 98 -10.82 -5.45 -10.95
C VAL A 98 -9.46 -4.80 -10.69
N ALA A 99 -8.70 -4.46 -11.74
CA ALA A 99 -7.44 -3.75 -11.58
C ALA A 99 -7.65 -2.31 -11.09
N THR A 100 -8.68 -1.63 -11.60
CA THR A 100 -9.08 -0.28 -11.15
C THR A 100 -9.43 -0.29 -9.67
N VAL A 101 -10.25 -1.25 -9.22
CA VAL A 101 -10.62 -1.40 -7.81
C VAL A 101 -9.43 -1.76 -6.93
N SER A 102 -8.56 -2.68 -7.36
CA SER A 102 -7.40 -3.10 -6.57
C SER A 102 -6.35 -1.98 -6.43
N GLN A 103 -6.11 -1.20 -7.49
CA GLN A 103 -5.26 -0.01 -7.44
C GLN A 103 -5.89 1.10 -6.60
N GLY A 104 -7.21 1.31 -6.69
CA GLY A 104 -7.93 2.25 -5.83
C GLY A 104 -7.77 1.92 -4.34
N ALA A 105 -7.95 0.64 -3.97
CA ALA A 105 -7.72 0.18 -2.60
C ALA A 105 -6.26 0.40 -2.16
N MET A 106 -5.29 0.12 -3.04
CA MET A 106 -3.88 0.37 -2.77
C MET A 106 -3.60 1.85 -2.47
N ILE A 107 -4.19 2.79 -3.22
CA ILE A 107 -4.06 4.24 -2.92
C ILE A 107 -4.53 4.52 -1.49
N VAL A 108 -5.70 4.03 -1.09
CA VAL A 108 -6.24 4.27 0.25
C VAL A 108 -5.31 3.73 1.33
N PHE A 109 -4.84 2.50 1.19
CA PHE A 109 -3.89 1.89 2.13
C PHE A 109 -2.56 2.62 2.20
N CYS A 110 -2.02 3.05 1.05
CA CYS A 110 -0.81 3.86 0.98
C CYS A 110 -0.99 5.21 1.69
N LEU A 111 -2.12 5.89 1.52
CA LEU A 111 -2.40 7.14 2.23
C LEU A 111 -2.44 6.96 3.75
N VAL A 112 -3.04 5.86 4.24
CA VAL A 112 -3.03 5.51 5.67
C VAL A 112 -1.59 5.36 6.19
N LEU A 113 -0.72 4.69 5.43
CA LEU A 113 0.69 4.53 5.80
C LEU A 113 1.46 5.85 5.78
N VAL A 114 1.22 6.72 4.78
CA VAL A 114 1.83 8.06 4.72
C VAL A 114 1.44 8.87 5.95
N VAL A 115 0.18 8.83 6.37
CA VAL A 115 -0.27 9.50 7.61
C VAL A 115 0.43 8.90 8.83
N GLY A 116 0.51 7.58 8.94
CA GLY A 116 1.19 6.90 10.05
C GLY A 116 2.66 7.32 10.18
N VAL A 117 3.41 7.25 9.08
CA VAL A 117 4.82 7.66 9.03
C VAL A 117 4.98 9.17 9.26
N GLY A 118 4.08 10.00 8.71
CA GLY A 118 4.09 11.45 8.94
C GLY A 118 3.97 11.80 10.41
N ARG A 119 3.10 11.12 11.16
CA ARG A 119 2.96 11.30 12.61
C ARG A 119 4.25 10.93 13.35
N TYR A 120 4.86 9.79 13.00
CA TYR A 120 6.16 9.39 13.55
C TYR A 120 7.23 10.47 13.33
N VAL A 121 7.33 11.01 12.11
CA VAL A 121 8.32 12.04 11.77
C VAL A 121 8.11 13.33 12.55
N LEU A 122 6.85 13.74 12.77
CA LEU A 122 6.52 14.95 13.52
C LEU A 122 6.84 14.81 15.01
N GLU A 123 6.65 13.63 15.60
CA GLU A 123 6.93 13.38 17.03
C GLU A 123 8.40 13.13 17.33
N THR A 124 9.21 12.81 16.32
CA THR A 124 10.66 12.56 16.47
C THR A 124 11.51 13.81 16.19
N ARG A 125 10.88 14.97 15.93
CA ARG A 125 11.52 16.29 15.80
C ARG A 125 11.44 17.06 17.10
#